data_AF-A0A972U8S4-F1
#
_entry.id   AF-A0A972U8S4-F1
#
_cell.length_a   1.000
_cell.length_b   1.000
_cell.length_c   1.000
_cell.angle_alpha   90.00
_cell.angle_beta   90.00
_cell.angle_gamma   90.00
#
_symmetry.space_group_name_H-M   'P 1'
#
loop_
_entity.id
_entity.type
_entity.pdbx_description
1 polymer ?
#
loop_
_entity_poly.entity_id
_entity_poly.type
_entity_poly.pdbx_seq_one_letter_code
_entity_poly.pdbx_strand_id
1 'polypeptide(L)'
;MNNPLQVAARHRRGATLIEVMLASIILAILALAGSAFVYRSRADIALQKNRRVAVELANDRLEELMYDWTFAQVTAQAGNSLVEPNLVINGRTGYDRETTIAAADPTYDNCLKISVSMQYNRNKPSDVVLLETLRGR
;
A
#
# COMPACT_ATOMS: atom_id res chain seq x y z
N MET A 1 14.44 -45.45 69.43
CA MET A 1 13.35 -44.59 68.93
C MET A 1 13.99 -43.40 68.22
N ASN A 2 13.71 -43.30 66.90
CA ASN A 2 13.51 -42.11 66.02
C ASN A 2 14.41 -40.87 66.23
N ASN A 3 14.98 -40.18 65.24
CA ASN A 3 14.81 -40.09 63.80
C ASN A 3 16.06 -39.37 63.25
N PRO A 4 16.68 -39.78 62.12
CA PRO A 4 17.63 -38.91 61.44
C PRO A 4 16.86 -37.80 60.70
N LEU A 5 17.15 -36.56 61.06
CA LEU A 5 16.73 -35.36 60.34
C LEU A 5 17.20 -35.45 58.88
N GLN A 6 16.29 -35.76 57.96
CA GLN A 6 16.50 -35.58 56.54
C GLN A 6 16.55 -34.09 56.26
N VAL A 7 17.77 -33.53 56.28
CA VAL A 7 18.05 -32.21 55.73
C VAL A 7 17.84 -32.31 54.22
N ALA A 8 16.66 -31.90 53.76
CA ALA A 8 16.39 -31.75 52.34
C ALA A 8 17.40 -30.76 51.75
N ALA A 9 18.43 -31.29 51.08
CA ALA A 9 19.43 -30.52 50.38
C ALA A 9 18.73 -29.74 49.25
N ARG A 10 18.38 -28.49 49.54
CA ARG A 10 17.79 -27.55 48.60
C ARG A 10 18.80 -27.31 47.48
N HIS A 11 18.67 -28.05 46.37
CA HIS A 11 19.49 -27.91 45.18
C HIS A 11 19.33 -26.48 44.63
N ARG A 12 20.24 -25.58 44.99
CA ARG A 12 20.38 -24.28 44.35
C ARG A 12 21.08 -24.52 43.00
N ARG A 13 20.30 -24.82 41.97
CA ARG A 13 20.81 -24.89 40.59
C ARG A 13 21.02 -23.45 40.11
N GLY A 14 22.27 -22.98 40.13
CA GLY A 14 22.64 -21.73 39.49
C GLY A 14 22.50 -21.88 37.98
N ALA A 15 22.06 -20.83 37.29
CA ALA A 15 22.04 -20.79 35.83
C ALA A 15 23.47 -21.00 35.32
N THR A 16 23.66 -21.97 34.43
CA THR A 16 24.99 -22.23 33.88
C THR A 16 25.37 -21.08 32.93
N LEU A 17 26.65 -20.72 32.85
CA LEU A 17 27.12 -19.65 31.94
C LEU A 17 26.70 -19.92 30.49
N ILE A 18 26.66 -21.20 30.09
CA ILE A 18 26.19 -21.65 28.78
C ILE A 18 24.72 -21.29 28.55
N GLU A 19 23.87 -21.47 29.57
CA GLU A 19 22.44 -21.16 29.48
C GLU A 19 22.19 -19.66 29.31
N VAL A 20 22.97 -18.82 30.02
CA VAL A 20 22.91 -17.36 29.87
C VAL A 20 23.38 -16.93 28.48
N MET A 21 24.46 -17.52 27.97
CA MET A 21 24.94 -17.24 26.61
C MET A 21 23.90 -17.65 25.57
N LEU A 22 23.30 -18.84 25.70
CA LEU A 22 22.26 -19.32 24.79
C LEU A 22 21.03 -18.38 24.81
N ALA A 23 20.56 -18.02 26.00
CA ALA A 23 19.44 -17.09 26.15
C ALA A 23 19.75 -15.73 25.51
N SER A 24 20.96 -15.21 25.67
CA SER A 24 21.38 -13.94 25.06
C SER A 24 21.41 -13.99 23.53
N ILE A 25 21.85 -15.11 22.95
CA ILE A 25 21.88 -15.33 21.49
C ILE A 25 20.45 -15.41 20.94
N ILE A 26 19.58 -16.17 21.60
CA ILE A 26 18.16 -16.28 21.21
C ILE A 26 17.50 -14.91 21.28
N LEU A 27 17.73 -14.16 22.36
CA LEU A 27 17.20 -12.80 22.53
C LEU A 27 17.69 -11.86 21.41
N ALA A 28 18.98 -11.94 21.04
CA ALA A 28 19.54 -11.13 19.96
C ALA A 28 18.88 -11.46 18.61
N ILE A 29 18.67 -12.73 18.30
CA ILE A 29 17.99 -13.17 17.07
C ILE A 29 16.55 -12.66 17.06
N LEU A 30 15.82 -12.79 18.17
CA LEU A 30 14.44 -12.32 18.28
C LEU A 30 14.34 -10.79 18.15
N ALA A 31 15.29 -10.05 18.72
CA ALA A 31 15.33 -8.59 18.59
C ALA A 31 15.55 -8.16 17.13
N LEU A 32 16.47 -8.81 16.42
CA LEU A 32 16.73 -8.53 15.01
C LEU A 32 15.52 -8.90 14.13
N ALA A 33 14.96 -10.10 14.32
CA ALA A 33 13.78 -10.55 13.58
C ALA A 33 12.57 -9.64 13.83
N GLY A 34 12.32 -9.26 15.09
CA GLY A 34 11.25 -8.35 15.47
C GLY A 34 11.40 -6.98 14.84
N SER A 35 12.63 -6.42 14.83
CA SER A 35 12.90 -5.12 14.20
C SER A 35 12.64 -5.13 12.68
N ALA A 36 13.07 -6.18 11.98
CA ALA A 36 12.84 -6.34 10.55
C ALA A 36 11.35 -6.47 10.22
N PHE A 37 10.61 -7.24 11.03
CA PHE A 37 9.16 -7.42 10.87
C PHE A 37 8.39 -6.10 11.04
N VAL A 38 8.70 -5.33 12.08
CA VAL A 38 8.05 -4.03 12.32
C VAL A 38 8.36 -3.04 11.19
N TYR A 39 9.60 -3.01 10.71
CA TYR A 39 10.00 -2.13 9.60
C TYR A 39 9.21 -2.43 8.32
N ARG A 40 9.13 -3.72 7.94
CA ARG A 40 8.37 -4.16 6.76
C ARG A 40 6.88 -3.86 6.89
N SER A 41 6.30 -4.12 8.07
CA SER A 41 4.88 -3.85 8.34
C SER A 41 4.54 -2.36 8.16
N ARG A 42 5.41 -1.45 8.61
CA ARG A 42 5.20 -0.01 8.43
C ARG A 42 5.25 0.41 6.96
N ALA A 43 6.16 -0.18 6.18
CA ALA A 43 6.27 0.09 4.75
C ALA A 43 5.00 -0.35 4.00
N ASP A 44 4.49 -1.55 4.31
CA ASP A 44 3.27 -2.08 3.69
C ASP A 44 2.04 -1.23 4.05
N ILE A 45 1.92 -0.80 5.31
CA ILE A 45 0.84 0.10 5.75
C ILE A 45 0.90 1.44 5.02
N ALA A 46 2.09 2.03 4.88
CA ALA A 46 2.24 3.29 4.16
C ALA A 46 1.84 3.16 2.69
N LEU A 47 2.22 2.05 2.05
CA LEU A 47 1.86 1.75 0.67
C LEU A 47 0.34 1.55 0.50
N GLN A 48 -0.32 0.86 1.43
CA GLN A 48 -1.78 0.72 1.43
C GLN A 48 -2.50 2.04 1.63
N LYS A 49 -1.99 2.92 2.51
CA LYS A 49 -2.53 4.28 2.67
C LYS A 49 -2.40 5.10 1.40
N ASN A 50 -1.24 5.02 0.74
CA ASN A 50 -1.04 5.70 -0.54
C ASN A 50 -1.99 5.17 -1.61
N ARG A 51 -2.19 3.84 -1.65
CA ARG A 51 -3.13 3.21 -2.58
C ARG A 51 -4.56 3.70 -2.35
N ARG A 52 -5.00 3.86 -1.11
CA ARG A 52 -6.33 4.40 -0.80
C ARG A 52 -6.50 5.82 -1.34
N VAL A 53 -5.56 6.70 -1.04
CA VAL A 53 -5.59 8.09 -1.54
C VAL A 53 -5.50 8.13 -3.06
N ALA A 54 -4.73 7.24 -3.69
CA ALA A 54 -4.67 7.14 -5.15
C ALA A 54 -6.02 6.71 -5.76
N VAL A 55 -6.76 5.80 -5.12
CA VAL A 55 -8.13 5.45 -5.53
C VAL A 55 -9.04 6.66 -5.42
N GLU A 56 -9.00 7.38 -4.28
CA GLU A 56 -9.79 8.60 -4.06
C GLU A 56 -9.51 9.64 -5.15
N LEU A 57 -8.24 9.97 -5.39
CA LEU A 57 -7.85 10.95 -6.43
C LEU A 57 -8.18 10.51 -7.86
N ALA A 58 -8.17 9.21 -8.15
CA ALA A 58 -8.58 8.68 -9.44
C ALA A 58 -10.11 8.75 -9.59
N ASN A 59 -10.85 8.46 -8.52
CA ASN A 59 -12.31 8.53 -8.49
C ASN A 59 -12.79 9.98 -8.60
N ASP A 60 -12.18 10.91 -7.86
CA ASP A 60 -12.49 12.34 -7.95
C ASP A 60 -12.32 12.85 -9.39
N ARG A 61 -11.26 12.39 -10.09
CA ARG A 61 -11.04 12.73 -11.50
C ARG A 61 -12.11 12.15 -12.41
N LEU A 62 -12.52 10.90 -12.17
CA LEU A 62 -13.60 10.28 -12.93
C LEU A 62 -14.91 11.02 -12.69
N GLU A 63 -15.23 11.40 -11.45
CA GLU A 63 -16.42 12.16 -11.12
C GLU A 63 -16.42 13.53 -11.80
N GLU A 64 -15.30 14.26 -11.78
CA GLU A 64 -15.15 15.53 -12.50
C GLU A 64 -15.43 15.34 -14.01
N LEU A 65 -14.84 14.30 -14.62
CA LEU A 65 -15.04 14.00 -16.03
C LEU A 65 -16.44 13.47 -16.36
N MET A 66 -17.18 12.94 -15.39
CA MET A 66 -18.53 12.43 -15.59
C MET A 66 -19.59 13.51 -15.39
N TYR A 67 -19.45 14.34 -14.36
CA TYR A 67 -20.51 15.22 -13.88
C TYR A 67 -20.21 16.71 -14.10
N ASP A 68 -18.95 17.14 -13.96
CA ASP A 68 -18.60 18.55 -14.08
C ASP A 68 -18.37 18.98 -15.53
N TRP A 69 -17.81 18.07 -16.34
CA TRP A 69 -17.56 18.33 -17.75
C TRP A 69 -18.76 17.95 -18.61
N THR A 70 -19.09 18.77 -19.61
CA THR A 70 -20.07 18.40 -20.64
C THR A 70 -19.54 17.28 -21.53
N PHE A 71 -20.45 16.51 -22.16
CA PHE A 71 -20.05 15.44 -23.09
C PHE A 71 -19.16 15.97 -24.24
N ALA A 72 -19.45 17.17 -24.75
CA ALA A 72 -18.65 17.81 -25.79
C ALA A 72 -17.21 18.12 -25.33
N GLN A 73 -17.03 18.59 -24.09
CA GLN A 73 -15.69 18.85 -23.52
C GLN A 73 -14.87 17.56 -23.36
N VAL A 74 -15.51 16.48 -22.90
CA VAL A 74 -14.83 15.17 -22.78
C VAL A 74 -14.49 14.60 -24.16
N THR A 75 -15.40 14.73 -25.13
CA THR A 75 -15.16 14.28 -26.51
C THR A 75 -14.02 15.04 -27.17
N ALA A 76 -13.88 16.34 -26.88
CA ALA A 76 -12.76 17.15 -27.37
C ALA A 76 -11.39 16.68 -26.87
N GLN A 77 -11.35 15.89 -25.79
CA GLN A 77 -10.13 15.27 -25.26
C GLN A 77 -9.93 13.82 -25.71
N ALA A 78 -10.86 13.26 -26.50
CA ALA A 78 -10.72 11.90 -26.99
C ALA A 78 -9.46 11.77 -27.88
N GLY A 79 -8.68 10.71 -27.65
CA GLY A 79 -7.40 10.47 -28.32
C GLY A 79 -6.19 11.14 -27.66
N ASN A 80 -6.40 12.02 -26.69
CA ASN A 80 -5.31 12.61 -25.90
C ASN A 80 -5.05 11.76 -24.64
N SER A 81 -3.78 11.63 -24.28
CA SER A 81 -3.38 11.23 -22.93
C SER A 81 -3.07 12.48 -22.13
N LEU A 82 -3.85 12.72 -21.07
CA LEU A 82 -3.68 13.84 -20.17
C LEU A 82 -2.90 13.35 -18.95
N VAL A 83 -1.62 13.72 -18.89
CA VAL A 83 -0.75 13.39 -17.76
C VAL A 83 -0.65 14.59 -16.84
N GLU A 84 -0.98 14.37 -15.57
CA GLU A 84 -0.81 15.35 -14.50
C GLU A 84 0.30 14.88 -13.56
N PRO A 85 1.49 15.50 -13.65
CA PRO A 85 2.63 15.10 -12.85
C PRO A 85 2.66 15.77 -11.48
N ASN A 86 3.47 15.23 -10.58
CA ASN A 86 3.81 15.82 -9.28
C ASN A 86 2.64 15.98 -8.28
N LEU A 87 1.63 15.12 -8.36
CA LEU A 87 0.57 15.04 -7.38
C LEU A 87 1.12 14.68 -5.98
N VAL A 88 0.38 15.11 -4.97
CA VAL A 88 0.72 14.89 -3.55
C VAL A 88 -0.14 13.78 -2.97
N ILE A 89 0.50 12.70 -2.51
CA ILE A 89 -0.16 11.64 -1.73
C ILE A 89 0.45 11.60 -0.33
N ASN A 90 -0.39 11.72 0.70
CA ASN A 90 0.05 11.67 2.11
C ASN A 90 1.25 12.60 2.42
N GLY A 91 1.24 13.82 1.85
CA GLY A 91 2.29 14.82 2.03
C GLY A 91 3.59 14.57 1.23
N ARG A 92 3.60 13.58 0.32
CA ARG A 92 4.74 13.28 -0.56
C ARG A 92 4.41 13.65 -2.00
N THR A 93 5.32 14.32 -2.69
CA THR A 93 5.22 14.69 -4.10
C THR A 93 5.82 13.63 -5.02
N GLY A 94 5.55 13.77 -6.32
CA GLY A 94 6.15 12.94 -7.38
C GLY A 94 5.32 11.71 -7.71
N TYR A 95 3.99 11.84 -7.66
CA TYR A 95 3.04 10.87 -8.19
C TYR A 95 2.40 11.44 -9.44
N ASP A 96 2.14 10.58 -10.42
CA ASP A 96 1.54 11.01 -11.68
C ASP A 96 0.17 10.34 -11.84
N ARG A 97 -0.76 11.10 -12.40
CA ARG A 97 -2.06 10.63 -12.86
C ARG A 97 -2.10 10.72 -14.38
N GLU A 98 -2.58 9.68 -15.03
CA GLU A 98 -2.82 9.66 -16.46
C GLU A 98 -4.31 9.42 -16.73
N THR A 99 -4.92 10.28 -17.54
CA THR A 99 -6.28 10.10 -18.03
C THR A 99 -6.24 9.85 -19.52
N THR A 100 -6.84 8.74 -19.95
CA THR A 100 -7.06 8.44 -21.36
C THR A 100 -8.55 8.42 -21.66
N ILE A 101 -8.93 9.07 -22.75
CA ILE A 101 -10.31 9.09 -23.23
C ILE A 101 -10.27 8.55 -24.65
N ALA A 102 -11.04 7.49 -24.90
CA ALA A 102 -11.12 6.85 -26.21
C ALA A 102 -12.58 6.62 -26.59
N ALA A 103 -12.82 6.43 -27.89
CA ALA A 103 -14.08 5.85 -28.32
C ALA A 103 -14.27 4.49 -27.63
N ALA A 104 -15.47 4.22 -27.13
CA ALA A 104 -15.78 2.90 -26.61
C ALA A 104 -15.70 1.86 -27.75
N ASP A 105 -15.59 0.59 -27.35
CA ASP A 105 -15.65 -0.55 -28.28
C ASP A 105 -16.87 -0.41 -29.21
N PRO A 106 -16.80 -0.82 -30.49
CA PRO A 106 -17.93 -0.78 -31.43
C PRO A 106 -19.20 -1.47 -30.93
N THR A 107 -19.13 -2.28 -29.87
CA THR A 107 -20.29 -2.85 -29.17
C THR A 107 -21.13 -1.78 -28.44
N TYR A 108 -20.57 -0.60 -28.17
CA TYR A 108 -21.21 0.52 -27.46
C TYR A 108 -21.34 1.74 -28.36
N ASP A 109 -22.52 1.90 -28.98
CA ASP A 109 -22.81 3.06 -29.82
C ASP A 109 -22.77 4.37 -29.01
N ASN A 110 -22.03 5.35 -29.53
CA ASN A 110 -21.94 6.72 -28.99
C ASN A 110 -21.44 6.84 -27.55
N CYS A 111 -20.64 5.87 -27.08
CA CYS A 111 -20.01 5.92 -25.76
C CYS A 111 -18.53 6.30 -25.86
N LEU A 112 -18.04 6.98 -24.82
CA LEU A 112 -16.61 7.17 -24.60
C LEU A 112 -16.17 6.27 -23.44
N LYS A 113 -15.02 5.62 -23.60
CA LYS A 113 -14.32 4.95 -22.52
C LYS A 113 -13.35 5.94 -21.89
N ILE A 114 -13.52 6.16 -20.59
CA ILE A 114 -12.63 7.01 -19.79
C ILE A 114 -11.86 6.07 -18.86
N SER A 115 -10.54 6.13 -18.94
CA SER A 115 -9.63 5.38 -18.07
C SER A 115 -8.74 6.36 -17.32
N VAL A 116 -8.75 6.27 -15.98
CA VAL A 116 -7.88 7.07 -15.10
C VAL A 116 -6.93 6.11 -14.41
N SER A 117 -5.63 6.29 -14.65
CA SER A 117 -4.56 5.59 -13.96
C SER A 117 -3.87 6.51 -12.95
N MET A 118 -3.62 6.00 -11.75
CA MET A 118 -2.98 6.75 -10.67
C MET A 118 -1.88 5.92 -10.03
N GLN A 119 -0.65 6.44 -10.03
CA GLN A 119 0.46 5.79 -9.33
C GLN A 119 0.31 5.94 -7.81
N TYR A 120 0.52 4.85 -7.07
CA TYR A 120 0.53 4.89 -5.60
C TYR A 120 1.88 4.51 -4.98
N ASN A 121 2.84 4.07 -5.80
CA ASN A 121 4.22 3.81 -5.40
C ASN A 121 5.20 4.50 -6.35
N ARG A 122 5.78 5.62 -5.90
CA ARG A 122 6.76 6.39 -6.66
C ARG A 122 7.98 5.59 -7.12
N ASN A 123 8.39 4.57 -6.36
CA ASN A 123 9.58 3.79 -6.68
C ASN A 123 9.31 2.69 -7.70
N LYS A 124 8.03 2.41 -8.00
CA LYS A 124 7.62 1.35 -8.89
C LYS A 124 6.45 1.86 -9.75
N PRO A 125 6.74 2.48 -10.91
CA PRO A 125 5.72 3.08 -11.77
C PRO A 125 4.62 2.12 -12.24
N SER A 126 4.86 0.80 -12.20
CA SER A 126 3.86 -0.22 -12.52
C SER A 126 2.81 -0.44 -11.43
N ASP A 127 3.02 0.09 -10.22
CA ASP A 127 2.05 0.02 -9.13
C ASP A 127 1.03 1.17 -9.28
N VAL A 128 0.02 0.90 -10.12
CA VAL A 128 -1.05 1.83 -10.46
C VAL A 128 -2.40 1.33 -10.01
N VAL A 129 -3.29 2.26 -9.69
CA VAL A 129 -4.74 2.04 -9.64
C VAL A 129 -5.29 2.44 -11.00
N LEU A 130 -6.04 1.55 -11.65
CA LEU A 130 -6.76 1.84 -12.88
C LEU A 130 -8.26 1.82 -12.58
N LEU A 131 -8.94 2.93 -12.85
CA LEU A 131 -10.39 3.01 -12.82
C LEU A 131 -10.88 3.31 -14.24
N GLU A 132 -11.91 2.60 -14.68
CA GLU A 132 -12.49 2.76 -16.01
C GLU A 132 -14.00 2.94 -15.90
N THR A 133 -14.54 3.79 -16.76
CA THR A 133 -15.99 4.00 -16.87
C THR A 133 -16.38 4.25 -18.32
N LEU A 134 -17.65 4.01 -18.62
CA LEU A 134 -18.27 4.34 -19.90
C LEU A 134 -19.18 5.54 -19.70
N ARG A 135 -19.01 6.55 -20.57
CA ARG A 135 -19.88 7.72 -20.61
C ARG A 135 -20.66 7.74 -21.92
N GLY A 136 -21.98 7.59 -21.82
CA GLY A 136 -22.91 7.80 -22.92
C GLY A 136 -23.23 9.27 -23.15
N ARG A 137 -23.80 9.56 -24.31
CA ARG A 137 -24.26 10.89 -24.72
C ARG A 137 -25.49 11.35 -23.93
#